data_AF-A0AAV1WT28-F1
#
_entry.id   AF-A0AAV1WT28-F1
#
_cell.length_a   1.000
_cell.length_b   1.000
_cell.length_c   1.000
_cell.angle_alpha   90.00
_cell.angle_beta   90.00
_cell.angle_gamma   90.00
#
_symmetry.space_group_name_H-M   'P 1'
#
loop_
_entity.id
_entity.type
_entity.pdbx_description
1 polymer ?
#
loop_
_entity_poly.entity_id
_entity_poly.type
_entity_poly.pdbx_seq_one_letter_code
_entity_poly.pdbx_strand_id
1 'polypeptide(L)'
;MASNMFFVVFLLLLMLFSSVTPTEINQDLVAATKEMQKANYFTFVMLINMSPFDTRLEGNVTFLMPNDRMLANMVLQEGSISSFLLRHSVPSPLIFETLEQFPTGSIIPSSMPNCMLRVSNYGRRNFVLNNVKIISRNICTAGSSIRCHGIDGVLSEDCVSNNNSSVLKPTCSNSTYPSCMASPPIPAPTLPSPPTRANLSPTFGAPSPSDVNVGTHKSESPYDGDLFLVQAG
;
A
#
# COMPACT_ATOMS: atom_id res chain seq x y z
N MET A 1 11.32 14.13 -50.06
CA MET A 1 10.06 14.08 -49.26
C MET A 1 10.16 13.08 -48.10
N ALA A 2 10.79 11.92 -48.27
CA ALA A 2 10.94 10.93 -47.19
C ALA A 2 11.84 11.36 -46.00
N SER A 3 12.90 12.14 -46.22
CA SER A 3 13.80 12.57 -45.12
C SER A 3 13.14 13.54 -44.13
N ASN A 4 12.32 14.47 -44.63
CA ASN A 4 11.59 15.41 -43.77
C ASN A 4 10.53 14.68 -42.94
N MET A 5 9.93 13.61 -43.47
CA MET A 5 8.94 12.81 -42.75
C MET A 5 9.59 12.04 -41.58
N PHE A 6 10.80 11.50 -41.79
CA PHE A 6 11.55 10.83 -40.72
C PHE A 6 11.94 11.78 -39.58
N PHE A 7 12.31 13.02 -39.91
CA PHE A 7 12.64 14.05 -38.93
C PHE A 7 11.43 14.48 -38.10
N VAL A 8 10.27 14.62 -38.74
CA VAL A 8 9.01 14.95 -38.06
C VAL A 8 8.56 13.81 -37.14
N VAL A 9 8.69 12.56 -37.57
CA VAL A 9 8.39 11.39 -36.74
C VAL A 9 9.36 11.29 -35.55
N PHE A 10 10.66 11.57 -35.76
CA PHE A 10 11.65 11.60 -34.69
C PHE A 10 11.37 12.70 -33.66
N LEU A 11 10.97 13.91 -34.10
CA LEU A 11 10.57 14.99 -33.20
C LEU A 11 9.29 14.66 -32.42
N LEU A 12 8.30 14.02 -33.06
CA LEU A 12 7.10 13.51 -32.38
C LEU A 12 7.43 12.42 -31.36
N LEU A 13 8.41 11.56 -31.66
CA LEU A 13 8.89 10.54 -30.73
C LEU A 13 9.58 11.15 -29.51
N LEU A 14 10.37 12.21 -29.69
CA LEU A 14 11.03 12.93 -28.59
C LEU A 14 10.03 13.62 -27.66
N MET A 15 8.92 14.14 -28.19
CA MET A 15 7.85 14.75 -27.39
C MET A 15 7.03 13.73 -26.58
N LEU A 16 7.09 12.44 -26.93
CA LEU A 16 6.50 11.36 -26.14
C LEU A 16 7.36 11.01 -24.90
N PHE A 17 8.65 11.35 -24.91
CA PHE A 17 9.55 11.25 -23.77
C PHE A 17 9.66 12.62 -23.07
N SER A 18 8.57 13.12 -22.49
CA SER A 18 8.67 14.26 -21.57
C SER A 18 9.58 13.86 -20.41
N SER A 19 10.83 14.31 -20.45
CA SER A 19 11.78 14.11 -19.36
C SER A 19 11.35 14.99 -18.18
N VAL A 20 11.02 14.36 -17.04
CA VAL A 20 10.85 15.08 -15.78
C VAL A 20 12.14 15.83 -15.48
N THR A 21 12.05 17.14 -15.27
CA THR A 21 13.24 17.97 -15.03
C THR A 21 13.72 17.80 -13.58
N PRO A 22 15.03 17.88 -13.28
CA PRO A 22 15.54 17.79 -11.91
C PRO A 22 14.90 18.79 -10.94
N THR A 23 14.44 19.94 -11.46
CA THR A 23 13.72 20.97 -10.70
C THR A 23 12.35 20.48 -10.23
N GLU A 24 11.63 19.73 -11.07
CA GLU A 24 10.30 19.17 -10.77
C GLU A 24 10.39 18.01 -9.76
N ILE A 25 11.43 17.17 -9.87
CA ILE A 25 11.72 16.06 -8.94
C ILE A 25 11.91 16.57 -7.50
N ASN A 26 12.68 17.65 -7.35
CA ASN A 26 12.89 18.28 -6.05
C ASN A 26 11.60 18.88 -5.47
N GLN A 27 10.72 19.42 -6.33
CA GLN A 27 9.43 19.95 -5.90
C GLN A 27 8.49 18.84 -5.43
N ASP A 28 8.47 17.70 -6.11
CA ASP A 28 7.67 16.54 -5.72
C ASP A 28 8.09 15.99 -4.34
N LEU A 29 9.40 15.92 -4.05
CA LEU A 29 9.89 15.47 -2.74
C LEU A 29 9.51 16.46 -1.63
N VAL A 30 9.62 17.77 -1.89
CA VAL A 30 9.19 18.81 -0.94
C VAL A 30 7.68 18.75 -0.69
N ALA A 31 6.88 18.54 -1.73
CA ALA A 31 5.43 18.39 -1.60
C ALA A 31 5.07 17.11 -0.81
N ALA A 32 5.71 15.99 -1.14
CA ALA A 32 5.49 14.71 -0.50
C ALA A 32 5.84 14.76 1.00
N THR A 33 7.02 15.27 1.37
CA THR A 33 7.42 15.41 2.78
C THR A 33 6.47 16.27 3.59
N LYS A 34 5.91 17.34 2.99
CA LYS A 34 4.86 18.16 3.62
C LYS A 34 3.55 17.38 3.82
N GLU A 35 3.15 16.55 2.86
CA GLU A 35 1.96 15.68 2.99
C GLU A 35 2.18 14.58 4.04
N MET A 36 3.37 13.97 4.09
CA MET A 36 3.77 13.00 5.11
C MET A 36 3.69 13.59 6.53
N GLN A 37 4.22 14.81 6.73
CA GLN A 37 4.14 15.53 8.01
C GLN A 37 2.69 15.81 8.43
N LYS A 38 1.85 16.28 7.50
CA LYS A 38 0.41 16.49 7.78
C LYS A 38 -0.32 15.19 8.17
N ALA A 39 0.18 14.05 7.70
CA ALA A 39 -0.35 12.73 8.03
C ALA A 39 0.29 12.09 9.28
N ASN A 40 1.11 12.83 10.03
CA ASN A 40 1.81 12.38 11.25
C ASN A 40 2.87 11.29 11.02
N TYR A 41 3.65 11.40 9.94
CA TYR A 41 4.85 10.57 9.67
C TYR A 41 6.12 11.40 9.83
N PHE A 42 6.30 12.06 10.98
CA PHE A 42 7.37 13.03 11.19
C PHE A 42 8.75 12.36 11.24
N THR A 43 8.85 11.20 11.89
CA THR A 43 10.12 10.48 12.04
C THR A 43 10.60 9.95 10.70
N PHE A 44 9.70 9.47 9.83
CA PHE A 44 10.08 9.03 8.49
C PHE A 44 10.62 10.19 7.63
N VAL A 45 9.99 11.37 7.71
CA VAL A 45 10.48 12.58 7.03
C VAL A 45 11.84 13.02 7.57
N MET A 46 12.06 12.92 8.88
CA MET A 46 13.36 13.18 9.48
C MET A 46 14.44 12.25 8.90
N LEU A 47 14.14 10.95 8.74
CA LEU A 47 15.07 10.00 8.12
C LEU A 47 15.39 10.35 6.66
N ILE A 48 14.39 10.77 5.87
CA ILE A 48 14.61 11.27 4.50
C ILE A 48 15.61 12.44 4.50
N ASN A 49 15.39 13.43 5.37
CA ASN A 49 16.22 14.64 5.44
C ASN A 49 17.64 14.38 5.98
N MET A 50 17.81 13.33 6.79
CA MET A 50 19.12 12.91 7.32
C MET A 50 19.88 11.97 6.39
N SER A 51 19.20 11.42 5.37
CA SER A 51 19.84 10.52 4.42
C SER A 51 20.83 11.29 3.53
N PRO A 52 21.99 10.69 3.18
CA PRO A 52 22.76 11.19 2.07
C PRO A 52 21.90 11.18 0.79
N PHE A 53 22.24 12.07 -0.13
CA PHE A 53 21.63 12.15 -1.45
C PHE A 53 21.64 10.79 -2.15
N ASP A 54 20.46 10.33 -2.57
CA ASP A 54 20.29 9.09 -3.33
C ASP A 54 19.20 9.27 -4.38
N THR A 55 19.60 9.30 -5.64
CA THR A 55 18.71 9.48 -6.80
C THR A 55 17.52 8.51 -6.84
N ARG A 56 17.62 7.34 -6.17
CA ARG A 56 16.52 6.35 -6.08
C ARG A 56 15.38 6.79 -5.18
N LEU A 57 15.61 7.80 -4.34
CA LEU A 57 14.64 8.35 -3.40
C LEU A 57 14.06 9.69 -3.86
N GLU A 58 14.59 10.28 -4.92
CA GLU A 58 14.22 11.64 -5.34
C GLU A 58 13.02 11.69 -6.27
N GLY A 59 12.78 10.64 -7.06
CA GLY A 59 11.64 10.60 -7.98
C GLY A 59 11.31 9.20 -8.48
N ASN A 60 10.07 9.03 -8.95
CA ASN A 60 9.50 7.76 -9.38
C ASN A 60 9.54 6.69 -8.30
N VAL A 61 9.14 7.05 -7.08
CA VAL A 61 9.26 6.21 -5.90
C VAL A 61 7.94 6.15 -5.13
N THR A 62 7.66 5.00 -4.52
CA THR A 62 6.63 4.86 -3.50
C THR A 62 7.26 4.64 -2.15
N PHE A 63 7.04 5.53 -1.19
CA PHE A 63 7.45 5.32 0.19
C PHE A 63 6.44 4.45 0.95
N LEU A 64 6.96 3.48 1.69
CA LEU A 64 6.23 2.59 2.59
C LEU A 64 6.62 2.96 4.02
N MET A 65 5.84 3.83 4.65
CA MET A 65 6.26 4.56 5.85
C MET A 65 5.74 3.89 7.12
N PRO A 66 6.60 3.34 7.99
CA PRO A 66 6.18 2.99 9.34
C PRO A 66 5.78 4.27 10.08
N ASN A 67 4.79 4.18 10.97
CA ASN A 67 4.40 5.33 11.78
C ASN A 67 5.43 5.65 12.87
N ASP A 68 5.37 6.86 13.41
CA ASP A 68 6.35 7.38 14.38
C ASP A 68 6.46 6.50 15.64
N ARG A 69 5.36 5.86 16.08
CA ARG A 69 5.36 4.94 17.24
C ARG A 69 6.21 3.70 16.98
N MET A 70 6.18 3.16 15.76
CA MET A 70 7.01 2.01 15.39
C MET A 70 8.48 2.38 15.28
N LEU A 71 8.76 3.55 14.70
CA LEU A 71 10.12 4.05 14.55
C LEU A 71 10.74 4.44 15.90
N ALA A 72 9.94 4.90 16.88
CA ALA A 72 10.46 5.25 18.21
C ALA A 72 11.09 4.06 18.97
N ASN A 73 10.70 2.83 18.65
CA ASN A 73 11.20 1.61 19.32
C ASN A 73 12.30 0.90 18.53
N MET A 74 12.69 1.44 17.36
CA MET A 74 13.69 0.81 16.51
C MET A 74 15.09 1.31 16.85
N VAL A 75 16.10 0.46 16.67
CA VAL A 75 17.50 0.87 16.72
C VAL A 75 18.04 0.88 15.29
N LEU A 76 18.22 2.07 14.72
CA LEU A 76 18.92 2.25 13.46
C LEU A 76 20.41 2.43 13.72
N GLN A 77 21.24 1.61 13.09
CA GLN A 77 22.69 1.81 13.13
C GLN A 77 23.07 3.04 12.31
N GLU A 78 24.08 3.77 12.75
CA GLU A 78 24.65 4.88 11.99
C GLU A 78 25.12 4.39 10.61
N GLY A 79 24.83 5.16 9.55
CA GLY A 79 25.10 4.76 8.16
C GLY A 79 24.07 3.79 7.55
N SER A 80 23.12 3.26 8.31
CA SER A 80 22.06 2.38 7.79
C SER A 80 20.81 3.10 7.27
N ILE A 81 20.71 4.43 7.45
CA ILE A 81 19.51 5.22 7.10
C ILE A 81 19.14 5.08 5.62
N SER A 82 20.10 5.23 4.71
CA SER A 82 19.86 5.04 3.27
C SER A 82 19.32 3.64 3.00
N SER A 83 19.94 2.63 3.62
CA SER A 83 19.54 1.24 3.47
C SER A 83 18.10 0.98 3.97
N PHE A 84 17.75 1.61 5.09
CA PHE A 84 16.41 1.57 5.66
C PHE A 84 15.38 2.20 4.71
N LEU A 85 15.63 3.40 4.19
CA LEU A 85 14.73 4.10 3.28
C LEU A 85 14.55 3.35 1.95
N LEU A 86 15.62 2.78 1.41
CA LEU A 86 15.59 1.99 0.18
C LEU A 86 14.77 0.71 0.33
N ARG A 87 14.84 0.08 1.51
CA ARG A 87 14.01 -1.09 1.83
C ARG A 87 12.54 -0.72 1.97
N HIS A 88 12.27 0.49 2.45
CA HIS A 88 10.94 1.08 2.62
C HIS A 88 10.50 1.90 1.41
N SER A 89 11.00 1.57 0.22
CA SER A 89 10.55 2.20 -1.01
C SER A 89 10.42 1.20 -2.15
N VAL A 90 9.52 1.49 -3.10
CA VAL A 90 9.35 0.78 -4.36
C VAL A 90 9.77 1.73 -5.49
N PRO A 91 10.59 1.29 -6.47
CA PRO A 91 11.10 2.15 -7.54
C PRO A 91 10.05 2.37 -8.66
N SER A 92 8.84 2.76 -8.25
CA SER A 92 7.74 3.15 -9.12
C SER A 92 6.72 3.96 -8.30
N PRO A 93 6.07 5.00 -8.85
CA PRO A 93 5.01 5.74 -8.17
C PRO A 93 3.67 4.98 -8.22
N LEU A 94 3.41 4.15 -7.23
CA LEU A 94 2.25 3.27 -7.14
C LEU A 94 1.21 3.87 -6.20
N ILE A 95 0.05 4.25 -6.74
CA ILE A 95 -1.15 4.47 -5.95
C ILE A 95 -1.70 3.13 -5.45
N PHE A 96 -2.53 3.18 -4.41
CA PHE A 96 -3.04 1.98 -3.77
C PHE A 96 -3.91 1.14 -4.71
N GLU A 97 -4.66 1.79 -5.60
CA GLU A 97 -5.50 1.15 -6.61
C GLU A 97 -4.68 0.32 -7.61
N THR A 98 -3.44 0.71 -7.86
CA THR A 98 -2.49 -0.08 -8.66
C THR A 98 -1.94 -1.25 -7.85
N LEU A 99 -1.61 -1.03 -6.57
CA LEU A 99 -1.15 -2.09 -5.67
C LEU A 99 -2.21 -3.19 -5.53
N GLU A 100 -3.49 -2.84 -5.38
CA GLU A 100 -4.59 -3.80 -5.24
C GLU A 100 -4.79 -4.72 -6.46
N GLN A 101 -4.23 -4.37 -7.62
CA GLN A 101 -4.28 -5.23 -8.81
C GLN A 101 -3.24 -6.34 -8.77
N PHE A 102 -2.24 -6.25 -7.89
CA PHE A 102 -1.24 -7.30 -7.74
C PHE A 102 -1.85 -8.55 -7.10
N PRO A 103 -1.74 -9.73 -7.76
CA PRO A 103 -2.23 -10.98 -7.21
C PRO A 103 -1.44 -11.39 -5.97
N THR A 104 -2.10 -12.07 -5.04
CA THR A 104 -1.41 -12.73 -3.92
C THR A 104 -0.32 -13.68 -4.43
N GLY A 105 0.86 -13.58 -3.82
CA GLY A 105 2.04 -14.36 -4.21
C GLY A 105 2.94 -13.65 -5.23
N SER A 106 2.53 -12.51 -5.79
CA SER A 106 3.43 -11.71 -6.62
C SER A 106 4.59 -11.14 -5.79
N ILE A 107 5.68 -10.85 -6.48
CA ILE A 107 6.91 -10.31 -5.90
C ILE A 107 7.22 -8.98 -6.60
N ILE A 108 7.36 -7.89 -5.85
CA ILE A 108 7.72 -6.56 -6.38
C ILE A 108 9.08 -6.11 -5.82
N PRO A 109 9.89 -5.38 -6.58
CA PRO A 109 11.17 -4.89 -6.08
C PRO A 109 10.97 -3.78 -5.05
N SER A 110 11.85 -3.72 -4.06
CA SER A 110 12.11 -2.47 -3.34
C SER A 110 13.21 -1.67 -4.05
N SER A 111 13.47 -0.43 -3.64
CA SER A 111 14.59 0.37 -4.16
C SER A 111 15.94 -0.11 -3.61
N MET A 112 15.93 -0.99 -2.59
CA MET A 112 17.11 -1.70 -2.13
C MET A 112 17.48 -2.81 -3.13
N PRO A 113 18.74 -2.85 -3.62
CA PRO A 113 19.18 -3.90 -4.53
C PRO A 113 18.98 -5.29 -3.95
N ASN A 114 18.51 -6.22 -4.78
CA ASN A 114 18.25 -7.62 -4.41
C ASN A 114 17.22 -7.83 -3.28
N CYS A 115 16.46 -6.78 -2.93
CA CYS A 115 15.44 -6.85 -1.90
C CYS A 115 14.05 -6.82 -2.52
N MET A 116 13.34 -7.94 -2.39
CA MET A 116 11.99 -8.08 -2.93
C MET A 116 10.93 -8.11 -1.83
N LEU A 117 9.74 -7.62 -2.19
CA LEU A 117 8.55 -7.57 -1.35
C LEU A 117 7.50 -8.55 -1.89
N ARG A 118 7.10 -9.51 -1.05
CA ARG A 118 6.04 -10.46 -1.33
C ARG A 118 4.68 -9.86 -1.03
N VAL A 119 3.82 -9.86 -2.04
CA VAL A 119 2.44 -9.38 -1.94
C VAL A 119 1.54 -10.47 -1.39
N SER A 120 0.73 -10.12 -0.40
CA SER A 120 -0.46 -10.87 -0.01
C SER A 120 -1.67 -9.94 -0.02
N ASN A 121 -2.59 -10.22 -0.93
CA ASN A 121 -3.78 -9.42 -1.17
C ASN A 121 -5.02 -10.24 -0.79
N TYR A 122 -5.55 -9.97 0.40
CA TYR A 122 -6.75 -10.64 0.92
C TYR A 122 -8.02 -9.80 0.67
N GLY A 123 -8.03 -8.95 -0.36
CA GLY A 123 -9.17 -8.13 -0.78
C GLY A 123 -9.19 -6.73 -0.16
N ARG A 124 -10.35 -6.05 -0.29
CA ARG A 124 -10.57 -4.58 -0.22
C ARG A 124 -9.78 -3.77 0.81
N ARG A 125 -9.36 -4.36 1.93
CA ARG A 125 -8.62 -3.66 3.00
C ARG A 125 -7.50 -4.43 3.66
N ASN A 126 -6.99 -5.44 2.98
CA ASN A 126 -6.00 -6.32 3.57
C ASN A 126 -4.90 -6.64 2.56
N PHE A 127 -4.13 -5.60 2.26
CA PHE A 127 -2.96 -5.66 1.40
C PHE A 127 -1.70 -5.63 2.26
N VAL A 128 -0.83 -6.61 2.05
CA VAL A 128 0.32 -6.90 2.92
C VAL A 128 1.57 -7.09 2.05
N LEU A 129 2.68 -6.47 2.47
CA LEU A 129 4.00 -6.57 1.85
C LEU A 129 4.97 -7.17 2.88
N ASN A 130 5.57 -8.33 2.61
CA ASN A 130 6.47 -9.03 3.54
C ASN A 130 5.90 -9.14 4.98
N ASN A 131 4.62 -9.50 5.09
CA ASN A 131 3.88 -9.60 6.36
C ASN A 131 3.57 -8.25 7.06
N VAL A 132 3.86 -7.12 6.43
CA VAL A 132 3.52 -5.78 6.92
C VAL A 132 2.33 -5.21 6.16
N LYS A 133 1.28 -4.81 6.86
CA LYS A 133 0.02 -4.34 6.27
C LYS A 133 0.11 -2.87 5.87
N ILE A 134 -0.49 -2.50 4.73
CA ILE A 134 -0.76 -1.08 4.40
C ILE A 134 -1.98 -0.59 5.21
N ILE A 135 -1.78 0.44 6.02
CA ILE A 135 -2.80 1.02 6.93
C ILE A 135 -3.23 2.44 6.56
N SER A 136 -2.42 3.16 5.79
CA SER A 136 -2.77 4.48 5.26
C SER A 136 -2.42 4.53 3.79
N ARG A 137 -3.37 4.94 2.95
CA ARG A 137 -3.26 4.83 1.49
C ARG A 137 -3.13 6.20 0.89
N ASN A 138 -2.39 6.32 -0.22
CA ASN A 138 -2.37 7.51 -1.07
C ASN A 138 -2.15 8.80 -0.26
N ILE A 139 -1.17 8.82 0.65
CA ILE A 139 -0.88 9.99 1.50
C ILE A 139 -0.33 11.14 0.64
N CYS A 140 0.62 10.84 -0.24
CA CYS A 140 1.21 11.84 -1.12
C CYS A 140 0.44 11.90 -2.44
N THR A 141 -0.21 13.04 -2.69
CA THR A 141 -1.14 13.24 -3.81
C THR A 141 -0.79 14.41 -4.70
N ALA A 142 -0.08 15.41 -4.16
CA ALA A 142 0.25 16.64 -4.88
C ALA A 142 1.24 16.41 -6.05
N GLY A 143 2.24 15.56 -5.85
CA GLY A 143 3.23 15.19 -6.87
C GLY A 143 2.78 14.04 -7.77
N SER A 144 3.46 13.87 -8.89
CA SER A 144 3.21 12.75 -9.82
C SER A 144 4.21 11.61 -9.65
N SER A 145 5.45 11.94 -9.27
CA SER A 145 6.58 11.01 -9.21
C SER A 145 6.77 10.37 -7.84
N ILE A 146 6.12 10.86 -6.78
CA ILE A 146 6.23 10.31 -5.42
C ILE A 146 4.85 9.90 -4.90
N ARG A 147 4.75 8.65 -4.48
CA ARG A 147 3.59 8.11 -3.76
C ARG A 147 4.00 7.67 -2.37
N CYS A 148 3.05 7.67 -1.44
CA CYS A 148 3.33 7.33 -0.05
C CYS A 148 2.17 6.54 0.54
N HIS A 149 2.49 5.46 1.24
CA HIS A 149 1.55 4.66 2.00
C HIS A 149 2.11 4.43 3.40
N GLY A 150 1.26 4.51 4.40
CA GLY A 150 1.59 4.13 5.77
C GLY A 150 1.47 2.62 5.96
N ILE A 151 2.43 2.03 6.67
CA ILE A 151 2.48 0.59 6.95
C ILE A 151 2.50 0.27 8.44
N ASP A 152 1.94 -0.89 8.81
CA ASP A 152 1.77 -1.37 10.19
C ASP A 152 2.95 -2.23 10.66
N GLY A 153 4.15 -1.74 10.43
CA GLY A 153 5.38 -2.40 10.87
C GLY A 153 6.60 -1.85 10.15
N VAL A 154 7.74 -2.41 10.48
CA VAL A 154 9.01 -2.14 9.80
C VAL A 154 9.33 -3.34 8.92
N LEU A 155 9.68 -3.11 7.65
CA LEU A 155 10.12 -4.16 6.75
C LEU A 155 11.46 -4.74 7.25
N SER A 156 11.48 -6.07 7.44
CA SER A 156 12.63 -6.83 7.95
C SER A 156 13.89 -6.59 7.14
N GLU A 157 15.05 -6.70 7.78
CA GLU A 157 16.34 -6.62 7.09
C GLU A 157 16.58 -7.75 6.09
N ASP A 158 16.01 -8.90 6.42
CA ASP A 158 16.01 -10.08 5.57
C ASP A 158 14.95 -9.91 4.48
N CYS A 159 15.38 -9.35 3.36
CA CYS A 159 14.54 -9.31 2.18
C CYS A 159 14.41 -10.69 1.53
N VAL A 160 13.32 -10.92 0.81
CA VAL A 160 13.21 -12.08 -0.08
C VAL A 160 14.25 -11.91 -1.19
N SER A 161 15.34 -12.67 -1.13
CA SER A 161 16.35 -12.66 -2.19
C SER A 161 15.89 -13.56 -3.35
N ASN A 162 16.13 -13.11 -4.58
CA ASN A 162 15.86 -13.91 -5.78
C ASN A 162 16.81 -15.12 -5.94
N ASN A 163 17.75 -15.32 -5.00
CA ASN A 163 18.79 -16.35 -5.11
C ASN A 163 18.37 -17.70 -4.49
N ASN A 164 17.25 -17.77 -3.78
CA ASN A 164 16.73 -19.01 -3.19
C ASN A 164 15.43 -19.49 -3.84
N SER A 165 15.37 -19.42 -5.18
CA SER A 165 14.73 -20.52 -5.89
C SER A 165 15.62 -21.75 -5.77
N SER A 166 15.49 -22.48 -4.66
CA SER A 166 15.52 -23.94 -4.73
C SER A 166 14.28 -24.39 -5.51
N VAL A 167 14.17 -23.93 -6.75
CA VAL A 167 13.38 -24.58 -7.77
C VAL A 167 14.09 -25.91 -7.91
N LEU A 168 13.44 -26.96 -7.39
CA LEU A 168 13.63 -28.30 -7.90
C LEU A 168 13.58 -28.15 -9.42
N LYS A 169 14.76 -28.16 -10.04
CA LYS A 169 14.95 -28.08 -11.47
C LYS A 169 14.01 -29.16 -12.02
N PRO A 170 12.95 -28.83 -12.78
CA PRO A 170 12.17 -29.88 -13.40
C PRO A 170 13.13 -30.55 -14.38
N THR A 171 13.61 -31.73 -14.01
CA THR A 171 14.29 -32.63 -14.92
C THR A 171 13.23 -33.03 -15.94
N CYS A 172 13.16 -32.29 -17.04
CA CYS A 172 12.46 -32.75 -18.23
C CYS A 172 13.27 -33.93 -18.78
N SER A 173 13.00 -35.12 -18.25
CA SER A 173 13.40 -36.37 -18.90
C SER A 173 12.56 -36.49 -20.17
N ASN A 174 13.24 -36.53 -21.31
CA ASN A 174 12.66 -36.86 -22.61
C ASN A 174 11.81 -38.14 -22.50
N SER A 175 10.50 -37.99 -22.46
CA SER A 175 9.55 -39.07 -22.69
C SER A 175 8.61 -38.64 -23.80
N THR A 176 8.88 -39.17 -24.98
CA THR A 176 8.07 -39.05 -26.19
C THR A 176 6.71 -39.68 -25.95
N TYR A 177 5.65 -38.92 -25.64
CA TYR A 177 4.25 -39.24 -25.99
C TYR A 177 3.35 -38.00 -25.85
N PRO A 178 2.47 -37.68 -26.81
CA PRO A 178 1.54 -36.56 -26.73
C PRO A 178 0.15 -37.03 -26.24
N SER A 179 -0.43 -36.37 -25.24
CA SER A 179 -1.89 -36.09 -25.13
C SER A 179 -2.26 -35.56 -23.75
N CYS A 180 -2.48 -34.26 -23.66
CA CYS A 180 -3.29 -33.68 -22.59
C CYS A 180 -4.75 -33.73 -23.03
N MET A 181 -5.41 -34.88 -22.87
CA MET A 181 -6.86 -34.96 -22.93
C MET A 181 -7.43 -34.60 -21.56
N ALA A 182 -8.45 -33.75 -21.55
CA ALA A 182 -9.14 -33.27 -20.37
C ALA A 182 -9.68 -34.44 -19.51
N SER A 183 -9.56 -34.31 -18.19
CA SER A 183 -10.17 -35.26 -17.25
C SER A 183 -11.70 -35.17 -17.29
N PRO A 184 -12.42 -36.30 -17.11
CA PRO A 184 -13.89 -36.31 -17.12
C PRO A 184 -14.49 -35.63 -15.87
N PRO A 185 -15.72 -35.10 -15.95
CA PRO A 185 -16.36 -34.42 -14.83
C PRO A 185 -16.77 -35.40 -13.72
N ILE A 186 -16.50 -35.01 -12.47
CA ILE A 186 -16.91 -35.70 -11.24
C ILE A 186 -18.44 -35.61 -11.09
N PRO A 187 -19.16 -36.68 -10.68
CA PRO A 187 -20.60 -36.59 -10.43
C PRO A 187 -20.91 -35.76 -9.18
N ALA A 188 -21.87 -34.84 -9.26
CA ALA A 188 -22.36 -34.06 -8.12
C ALA A 188 -23.19 -34.94 -7.14
N PRO A 189 -23.19 -34.66 -5.82
CA PRO A 189 -24.06 -35.35 -4.88
C PRO A 189 -25.52 -34.87 -5.03
N THR A 190 -26.44 -35.82 -5.18
CA THR A 190 -27.90 -35.60 -5.13
C THR A 190 -28.35 -35.13 -3.75
N LEU A 191 -28.92 -33.92 -3.67
CA LEU A 191 -29.71 -33.48 -2.51
C LEU A 191 -31.14 -34.05 -2.60
N PRO A 192 -31.74 -34.52 -1.49
CA PRO A 192 -33.15 -34.91 -1.47
C PRO A 192 -34.07 -33.68 -1.55
N SER A 193 -35.15 -33.82 -2.31
CA SER A 193 -36.20 -32.80 -2.52
C SER A 193 -37.03 -32.56 -1.25
N PRO A 194 -37.46 -31.33 -0.94
CA PRO A 194 -38.36 -31.06 0.17
C PRO A 194 -39.83 -31.36 -0.21
N PRO A 195 -40.67 -31.87 0.72
CA PRO A 195 -42.06 -32.19 0.44
C PRO A 195 -42.95 -30.95 0.28
N THR A 196 -43.95 -31.11 -0.59
CA THR A 196 -44.93 -30.10 -1.00
C THR A 196 -45.96 -29.76 0.10
N ARG A 197 -45.99 -28.48 0.46
CA ARG A 197 -47.12 -27.60 0.84
C ARG A 197 -48.38 -28.21 1.50
N ALA A 198 -48.60 -27.88 2.77
CA ALA A 198 -49.92 -27.72 3.36
C ALA A 198 -50.20 -26.24 3.66
N ASN A 199 -51.44 -25.84 3.42
CA ASN A 199 -51.95 -24.50 3.22
C ASN A 199 -52.58 -23.98 4.52
N LEU A 200 -52.01 -22.96 5.16
CA LEU A 200 -52.67 -22.18 6.21
C LEU A 200 -52.17 -20.73 6.16
N SER A 201 -53.04 -19.81 5.72
CA SER A 201 -52.93 -18.38 6.03
C SER A 201 -53.32 -18.18 7.50
N PRO A 202 -52.76 -17.18 8.20
CA PRO A 202 -53.46 -15.90 8.24
C PRO A 202 -52.57 -14.64 8.28
N THR A 203 -53.26 -13.54 7.98
CA THR A 203 -52.95 -12.11 7.98
C THR A 203 -52.34 -11.55 9.28
N PHE A 204 -51.88 -10.29 9.18
CA PHE A 204 -51.49 -9.30 10.21
C PHE A 204 -49.99 -9.33 10.57
N GLY A 205 -49.22 -8.25 10.55
CA GLY A 205 -49.41 -6.81 10.37
C GLY A 205 -48.13 -6.15 10.89
N ALA A 206 -47.51 -5.25 10.11
CA ALA A 206 -46.29 -4.54 10.52
C ALA A 206 -46.60 -3.46 11.57
N PRO A 207 -45.71 -3.20 12.55
CA PRO A 207 -45.71 -1.93 13.27
C PRO A 207 -44.67 -0.97 12.68
N SER A 208 -45.14 0.22 12.28
CA SER A 208 -44.36 1.43 12.03
C SER A 208 -43.97 2.10 13.37
N PRO A 209 -42.97 3.00 13.40
CA PRO A 209 -42.40 3.55 14.63
C PRO A 209 -43.26 4.69 15.19
N SER A 210 -43.36 4.76 16.52
CA SER A 210 -44.00 5.88 17.22
C SER A 210 -42.94 6.71 17.95
N ASP A 211 -42.83 7.96 17.51
CA ASP A 211 -42.31 9.12 18.26
C ASP A 211 -43.04 9.30 19.60
N VAL A 212 -42.38 9.90 20.60
CA VAL A 212 -42.93 10.97 21.48
C VAL A 212 -41.88 11.45 22.52
N ASN A 213 -41.76 12.78 22.58
CA ASN A 213 -41.29 13.72 23.62
C ASN A 213 -39.85 13.61 24.19
N VAL A 214 -39.00 14.64 24.02
CA VAL A 214 -39.06 16.04 24.55
C VAL A 214 -39.10 16.08 26.07
N GLY A 215 -37.93 16.38 26.65
CA GLY A 215 -37.74 16.72 28.06
C GLY A 215 -36.48 17.57 28.22
N THR A 216 -36.64 18.88 28.08
CA THR A 216 -35.63 19.92 28.35
C THR A 216 -35.35 19.96 29.85
N HIS A 217 -34.09 19.78 30.26
CA HIS A 217 -33.63 20.21 31.59
C HIS A 217 -32.40 21.11 31.45
N LYS A 218 -32.57 22.33 31.94
CA LYS A 218 -31.60 23.41 32.04
C LYS A 218 -31.49 23.76 33.53
N SER A 219 -30.32 23.58 34.14
CA SER A 219 -29.88 24.15 35.43
C SER A 219 -28.36 23.92 35.50
N GLU A 220 -27.52 24.91 35.23
CA GLU A 220 -26.99 25.92 36.17
C GLU A 220 -25.77 25.40 36.98
N SER A 221 -24.62 26.06 36.73
CA SER A 221 -23.30 25.91 37.39
C SER A 221 -23.29 26.69 38.71
N PRO A 222 -22.45 26.34 39.72
CA PRO A 222 -21.24 27.16 39.93
C PRO A 222 -19.98 26.43 40.48
N TYR A 223 -18.82 26.88 39.98
CA TYR A 223 -17.44 26.97 40.53
C TYR A 223 -16.90 25.92 41.53
N ASP A 224 -15.73 25.35 41.21
CA ASP A 224 -14.54 25.61 42.04
C ASP A 224 -13.25 25.44 41.21
N GLY A 225 -12.31 26.37 41.42
CA GLY A 225 -11.01 26.37 40.77
C GLY A 225 -9.97 25.76 41.69
N ASP A 226 -8.94 25.12 41.12
CA ASP A 226 -7.65 25.14 41.78
C ASP A 226 -6.49 25.09 40.77
N LEU A 227 -5.61 26.07 40.91
CA LEU A 227 -4.50 26.41 40.04
C LEU A 227 -3.22 26.06 40.80
N PHE A 228 -2.66 24.88 40.59
CA PHE A 228 -1.34 24.55 41.15
C PHE A 228 -0.23 25.05 40.22
N LEU A 229 0.28 26.23 40.56
CA LEU A 229 1.62 26.71 40.22
C LEU A 229 2.66 25.79 40.87
N VAL A 230 3.51 25.15 40.06
CA VAL A 230 4.76 24.55 40.52
C VAL A 230 5.88 25.54 40.22
N GLN A 231 6.46 26.08 41.29
CA GLN A 231 7.62 26.97 41.28
C GLN A 231 8.89 26.13 41.33
N ALA A 232 9.76 26.28 40.34
CA ALA A 232 11.12 25.73 40.34
C ALA A 232 12.04 26.62 41.18
N GLY A 233 12.82 25.99 42.05
CA GLY A 233 14.07 26.53 42.58
C GLY A 233 15.26 26.06 41.75
#